data_AF-A0A9P6N755-F1
#
_entry.id   AF-A0A9P6N755-F1
#
_cell.length_a   1.000
_cell.length_b   1.000
_cell.length_c   1.000
_cell.angle_alpha   90.00
_cell.angle_beta   90.00
_cell.angle_gamma   90.00
#
_symmetry.space_group_name_H-M   'P 1'
#
loop_
_entity.id
_entity.type
_entity.pdbx_description
1 polymer ?
#
loop_
_entity_poly.entity_id
_entity_poly.type
_entity_poly.pdbx_seq_one_letter_code
_entity_poly.pdbx_strand_id
1 'polypeptide(L)' 'AGILLVYLPAYSPDFNPIEKAFHVMKKHLQRDGKWEKVEDQGAYLREVAGQVMNRSLMCPLYESSGY' A
#
# COMPACT_ATOMS: atom_id res chain seq x y z
N ALA A 1 -18.90 16.73 -9.75
CA ALA A 1 -18.49 16.12 -11.03
C ALA A 1 -17.00 16.35 -11.23
N GLY A 2 -16.28 15.38 -11.80
CA GLY A 2 -14.86 15.51 -12.15
C GLY A 2 -13.99 14.43 -11.52
N ILE A 3 -14.01 13.22 -12.09
CA ILE A 3 -13.00 12.18 -11.80
C ILE A 3 -12.22 11.99 -13.09
N LEU A 4 -10.91 12.20 -13.04
CA LEU A 4 -10.02 11.86 -14.14
C LEU A 4 -9.68 10.37 -14.03
N LEU A 5 -10.12 9.58 -15.00
CA LEU A 5 -9.70 8.20 -15.13
C LEU A 5 -8.35 8.17 -15.86
N VAL A 6 -7.31 7.68 -15.18
CA VAL A 6 -5.99 7.51 -15.77
C VAL A 6 -5.89 6.09 -16.35
N TYR A 7 -5.41 5.98 -17.58
CA TYR A 7 -5.20 4.69 -18.23
C TYR A 7 -4.08 3.91 -17.52
N LEU A 8 -4.34 2.63 -17.23
CA LEU A 8 -3.36 1.66 -16.75
C LEU A 8 -3.28 0.52 -17.77
N PRO A 9 -2.10 0.26 -18.39
CA PRO A 9 -1.96 -0.83 -19.34
C PRO A 9 -2.19 -2.21 -18.68
N ALA A 10 -2.66 -3.17 -19.47
CA ALA A 10 -2.87 -4.53 -18.98
C ALA A 10 -1.54 -5.14 -18.47
N TYR A 11 -1.61 -5.97 -17.44
CA TYR A 11 -0.46 -6.66 -16.83
C TYR A 11 0.69 -5.74 -16.41
N SER A 12 0.40 -4.47 -16.08
CA SER A 12 1.42 -3.48 -15.69
C SER A 12 1.29 -3.07 -14.21
N PRO A 13 1.50 -4.00 -13.25
CA PRO A 13 1.41 -3.68 -11.82
C PRO A 13 2.45 -2.65 -11.38
N ASP A 14 3.58 -2.52 -12.10
CA ASP A 14 4.64 -1.57 -11.81
C ASP A 14 4.19 -0.10 -11.94
N PHE A 15 3.17 0.15 -12.76
CA PHE A 15 2.54 1.47 -12.93
C PHE A 15 1.37 1.70 -11.97
N ASN A 16 1.02 0.74 -11.11
CA ASN A 16 -0.04 0.92 -10.12
C ASN A 16 0.56 1.15 -8.72
N PRO A 17 0.48 2.38 -8.16
CA PRO A 17 1.11 2.70 -6.87
C PRO A 17 0.70 1.80 -5.71
N ILE A 18 -0.51 1.24 -5.76
CA ILE A 18 -1.02 0.38 -4.68
C ILE A 18 -0.21 -0.90 -4.53
N GLU A 19 0.36 -1.44 -5.62
CA GLU A 19 1.16 -2.66 -5.59
C GLU A 19 2.44 -2.46 -4.76
N LYS A 20 3.09 -1.30 -4.93
CA LYS A 20 4.26 -0.93 -4.13
C LYS A 20 3.89 -0.68 -2.66
N ALA A 21 2.75 -0.03 -2.40
CA ALA A 21 2.27 0.16 -1.04
C ALA A 21 1.98 -1.18 -0.33
N PHE A 22 1.34 -2.13 -1.03
CA PHE A 22 1.10 -3.47 -0.53
C PHE A 22 2.39 -4.25 -0.29
N HIS A 23 3.41 -4.09 -1.13
CA HIS A 23 4.72 -4.68 -0.88
C HIS A 23 5.35 -4.18 0.43
N VAL A 24 5.30 -2.86 0.69
CA VAL A 24 5.82 -2.29 1.94
C VAL A 24 5.03 -2.77 3.15
N MET A 25 3.69 -2.78 3.06
CA MET A 25 2.81 -3.31 4.10
C MET A 25 3.12 -4.77 4.42
N LYS A 26 3.22 -5.62 3.39
CA LYS A 26 3.53 -7.05 3.55
C LYS A 26 4.87 -7.24 4.25
N LYS A 27 5.91 -6.52 3.83
CA LYS A 27 7.22 -6.55 4.50
C LYS A 27 7.14 -6.13 5.96
N HIS A 28 6.35 -5.11 6.28
CA HIS A 28 6.16 -4.67 7.66
C HIS A 28 5.49 -5.76 8.52
N LEU A 29 4.40 -6.35 8.02
CA LEU A 29 3.67 -7.42 8.71
C LEU A 29 4.55 -8.66 8.94
N GLN A 30 5.32 -9.06 7.92
CA GLN A 30 6.27 -10.18 8.01
C GLN A 30 7.36 -9.93 9.05
N ARG A 31 7.87 -8.69 9.13
CA ARG A 31 8.90 -8.31 10.11
C ARG A 31 8.38 -8.34 11.55
N ASP A 32 7.14 -7.89 11.77
CA ASP A 32 6.57 -7.83 13.12
C ASP A 32 6.10 -9.20 13.63
N GLY A 33 5.72 -10.10 12.72
CA GLY A 33 5.33 -11.49 13.05
C GLY A 33 4.09 -11.62 13.95
N LYS A 34 3.39 -10.51 14.20
CA LYS A 34 2.17 -10.46 15.03
C LYS A 34 0.91 -10.83 14.27
N TRP A 35 0.92 -10.72 12.93
CA TRP A 35 -0.23 -10.96 12.06
C TRP A 35 -0.97 -12.28 12.33
N GLU A 36 -0.23 -13.36 12.59
CA GLU A 36 -0.81 -14.69 12.84
C GLU A 36 -1.33 -14.87 14.28
N LYS A 37 -0.98 -13.96 15.18
CA LYS A 37 -1.22 -14.06 16.62
C LYS A 37 -2.27 -13.09 17.14
N VAL A 38 -2.71 -12.15 16.31
CA VAL A 38 -3.73 -11.17 16.67
C VAL A 38 -5.12 -11.79 16.54
N GLU A 39 -5.99 -11.54 17.52
CA GLU A 39 -7.38 -12.02 17.51
C GLU A 39 -8.21 -11.32 16.41
N ASP A 40 -8.01 -10.01 16.24
CA ASP A 40 -8.64 -9.22 15.19
C ASP A 40 -7.60 -8.71 14.18
N GLN A 41 -7.44 -9.48 13.12
CA GLN A 41 -6.60 -9.15 11.97
C GLN A 41 -7.04 -7.86 11.25
N GLY A 42 -8.34 -7.57 11.22
CA GLY A 42 -8.88 -6.39 10.56
C GLY A 42 -8.53 -5.11 11.29
N ALA A 43 -8.68 -5.10 12.63
CA ALA A 43 -8.25 -3.99 13.47
C ALA A 43 -6.74 -3.76 13.37
N TYR A 44 -5.95 -4.83 13.46
CA TYR A 44 -4.49 -4.76 13.35
C TYR A 44 -4.03 -4.24 11.97
N LEU A 45 -4.65 -4.66 10.87
CA LEU A 45 -4.34 -4.11 9.54
C LEU A 45 -4.59 -2.62 9.45
N ARG A 46 -5.69 -2.12 10.01
CA ARG A 46 -6.02 -0.69 9.99
C ARG A 46 -4.99 0.12 10.77
N GLU A 47 -4.57 -0.38 11.92
CA GLU A 47 -3.53 0.24 12.73
C GLU A 47 -2.19 0.31 11.97
N VAL A 48 -1.72 -0.84 11.46
CA VAL A 48 -0.45 -0.90 10.71
C VAL A 48 -0.51 -0.03 9.46
N ALA A 49 -1.63 -0.03 8.73
CA ALA A 49 -1.80 0.82 7.56
C ALA A 49 -1.67 2.30 7.92
N GLY A 50 -2.28 2.73 9.04
CA GLY A 50 -2.14 4.11 9.54
C GLY A 50 -0.71 4.49 9.93
N GLN A 51 0.11 3.53 10.38
CA GLN A 51 1.51 3.77 10.72
C GLN A 51 2.42 3.82 9.47
N VAL A 52 2.17 2.91 8.52
CA VAL A 52 3.03 2.72 7.34
C VAL A 52 2.70 3.70 6.23
N MET A 53 1.42 3.90 5.90
CA MET A 53 0.96 4.68 4.75
C MET A 53 0.91 6.19 5.05
N ASN A 54 2.05 6.77 5.38
CA ASN A 54 2.20 8.21 5.59
C ASN A 54 2.67 8.93 4.32
N ARG A 55 2.55 10.26 4.30
CA ARG A 55 2.91 11.11 3.14
C ARG A 55 4.34 10.87 2.64
N SER A 56 5.29 10.75 3.55
CA SER A 56 6.70 10.57 3.22
C SER A 56 6.97 9.25 2.48
N LEU A 57 6.16 8.21 2.74
CA LEU A 57 6.20 6.97 1.98
C LEU A 57 5.38 7.05 0.71
N MET A 58 4.14 7.53 0.79
CA MET A 58 3.18 7.41 -0.31
C MET A 58 3.52 8.30 -1.50
N CYS A 59 4.07 9.50 -1.28
CA CYS A 59 4.44 10.41 -2.38
C CYS A 59 5.49 9.80 -3.33
N PRO A 60 6.66 9.31 -2.85
CA PRO A 60 7.64 8.65 -3.72
C PRO A 60 7.11 7.40 -4.42
N LEU A 61 6.22 6.62 -3.77
CA LEU A 61 5.62 5.43 -4.39
C LEU A 61 4.68 5.80 -5.54
N TYR A 62 3.94 6.90 -5.40
CA TYR A 62 3.08 7.44 -6.43
C TYR A 62 3.90 7.96 -7.62
N GLU A 63 4.89 8.82 -7.37
CA GLU A 63 5.77 9.41 -8.39
C GLU A 63 6.54 8.35 -9.18
N SER A 64 7.11 7.36 -8.49
CA SER A 64 7.83 6.26 -9.15
C SER A 64 6.94 5.36 -10.01
N SER A 65 5.61 5.51 -9.94
CA SER A 65 4.65 4.77 -10.77
C SER A 65 4.19 5.58 -11.98
N GLY A 66 4.73 6.79 -12.19
CA GLY A 66 4.50 7.62 -13.37
C GLY A 66 3.46 8.73 -13.21
N TYR A 67 3.19 9.18 -11.98
CA TYR A 67 2.19 10.20 -11.66
C TYR A 67 2.77 11.44 -10.99
#